data_AF-A0A9N9N9V6-F1
#
_entry.id   AF-A0A9N9N9V6-F1
#
_cell.length_a   1.000
_cell.length_b   1.000
_cell.length_c   1.000
_cell.angle_alpha   90.00
_cell.angle_beta   90.00
_cell.angle_gamma   90.00
#
_symmetry.space_group_name_H-M   'P 1'
#
loop_
_entity.id
_entity.type
_entity.pdbx_description
1 polymer ?
#
loop_
_entity_poly.entity_id
_entity_poly.type
_entity_poly.pdbx_seq_one_letter_code
_entity_poly.pdbx_strand_id
1 'polypeptide(L)'
;QNAFSYKKRDNSYSSTSKSLCSSYFVEPLDWILEGEKQNDKEEGELDGKIKCPKCNAKLGNYNWAGMQCSCGTWITPSFAIHREKVDE
;
A
#
# COMPACT_ATOMS: atom_id res chain seq x y z
N GLN A 1 -18.85 23.27 8.86
CA GLN A 1 -17.83 22.24 9.21
C GLN A 1 -18.15 21.02 8.36
N ASN A 2 -17.43 20.81 7.25
CA ASN A 2 -17.66 19.63 6.41
C ASN A 2 -16.83 18.48 6.99
N ALA A 3 -17.49 17.53 7.65
CA ALA A 3 -16.85 16.34 8.19
C ALA A 3 -16.30 15.47 7.04
N PHE A 4 -15.09 14.94 7.22
CA PHE A 4 -14.50 13.96 6.31
C PHE A 4 -15.46 12.76 6.18
N SER A 5 -16.05 12.58 5.00
CA SER A 5 -16.91 11.43 4.72
C SER A 5 -16.04 10.17 4.61
N TYR A 6 -15.94 9.41 5.70
CA TYR A 6 -15.42 8.05 5.65
C TYR A 6 -16.41 7.17 4.89
N LYS A 7 -16.20 7.02 3.58
CA LYS A 7 -16.90 6.01 2.78
C LYS A 7 -16.28 4.65 3.09
N LYS A 8 -16.87 3.90 4.02
CA LYS A 8 -16.68 2.44 4.06
C LYS A 8 -17.07 1.92 2.68
N ARG A 9 -16.13 1.45 1.86
CA ARG A 9 -16.47 0.71 0.64
C ARG A 9 -17.16 -0.56 1.11
N ASP A 10 -18.47 -0.61 0.89
CA ASP A 10 -19.35 -1.68 1.35
C ASP A 10 -18.96 -3.01 0.70
N ASN A 11 -18.86 -4.03 1.54
CA ASN A 11 -18.44 -5.39 1.21
C ASN A 11 -19.58 -6.13 0.52
N SER A 12 -19.93 -5.71 -0.70
CA SER A 12 -20.65 -6.59 -1.62
C SER A 12 -19.62 -7.49 -2.28
N TYR A 13 -19.30 -8.60 -1.60
CA TYR A 13 -18.65 -9.75 -2.23
C TYR A 13 -19.59 -10.30 -3.31
N SER A 14 -19.66 -9.60 -4.44
CA SER A 14 -20.21 -10.11 -5.68
C SER A 14 -19.16 -11.06 -6.22
N SER A 15 -19.43 -12.33 -6.05
CA SER A 15 -18.70 -13.50 -6.54
C SER A 15 -18.75 -13.61 -8.08
N THR A 16 -18.63 -12.48 -8.79
CA THR A 16 -18.85 -12.40 -10.25
C THR A 16 -17.69 -11.72 -11.01
N SER A 17 -16.66 -11.23 -10.33
CA SER A 17 -15.33 -11.12 -10.95
C SER A 17 -14.26 -11.15 -9.87
N LYS A 18 -13.31 -12.07 -9.96
CA LYS A 18 -12.00 -11.88 -9.34
C LYS A 18 -11.37 -10.68 -10.03
N SER A 19 -11.80 -9.45 -9.71
CA SER A 19 -11.08 -8.27 -10.12
C SER A 19 -9.71 -8.41 -9.46
N LEU A 20 -8.72 -8.73 -10.28
CA LEU A 20 -7.35 -8.90 -9.85
C LEU A 20 -6.99 -7.63 -9.08
N CYS A 21 -6.63 -7.77 -7.80
CA CYS A 21 -6.21 -6.63 -6.99
C CYS A 21 -5.15 -5.87 -7.77
N SER A 22 -5.30 -4.54 -7.85
CA SER A 22 -4.38 -3.65 -8.59
C SER A 22 -2.99 -3.53 -7.96
N SER A 23 -2.82 -4.10 -6.77
CA SER A 23 -1.58 -4.05 -5.99
C SER A 23 -1.28 -5.39 -5.35
N TYR A 24 -0.01 -5.73 -5.26
CA TYR A 24 0.51 -6.80 -4.43
C TYR A 24 0.67 -6.29 -3.00
N PHE A 25 0.25 -7.10 -2.04
CA PHE A 25 0.46 -6.85 -0.62
C PHE A 25 1.53 -7.81 -0.14
N VAL A 26 2.63 -7.26 0.38
CA VAL A 26 3.78 -8.01 0.83
C VAL A 26 3.99 -7.82 2.33
N GLU A 27 4.76 -8.70 2.95
CA GLU A 27 5.27 -8.47 4.29
C GLU A 27 6.30 -7.32 4.29
N PRO A 28 6.59 -6.69 5.44
CA PRO A 28 7.62 -5.67 5.55
C PRO A 28 8.97 -6.26 5.11
N LEU A 29 9.51 -5.80 3.98
CA LEU A 29 10.82 -6.24 3.48
C LEU A 29 11.92 -5.29 3.95
N ASP A 30 13.09 -5.84 4.28
CA ASP A 30 14.22 -5.07 4.82
C ASP A 30 14.58 -3.87 3.95
N TRP A 31 14.63 -4.02 2.62
CA TRP A 31 14.97 -2.92 1.71
C TRP A 31 13.93 -1.80 1.69
N ILE A 32 12.66 -2.08 2.01
CA ILE A 32 11.62 -1.05 2.13
C ILE A 32 11.88 -0.22 3.39
N LEU A 33 12.17 -0.91 4.50
CA LEU A 33 12.48 -0.30 5.80
C LEU A 33 13.81 0.46 5.76
N GLU A 34 14.81 -0.04 5.03
CA GLU A 34 16.07 0.66 4.77
C GLU A 34 15.86 1.89 3.88
N GLY A 35 14.97 1.79 2.88
CA GLY A 35 14.60 2.91 2.02
C GLY A 35 13.97 4.07 2.80
N GLU A 36 13.23 3.79 3.87
CA GLU A 36 12.72 4.83 4.79
C GLU A 36 13.86 5.59 5.46
N LYS A 37 14.87 4.86 5.97
CA LYS A 37 16.06 5.45 6.62
C LYS A 37 16.91 6.29 5.66
N GLN A 38 16.94 5.92 4.38
CA GLN A 38 17.75 6.61 3.36
C GLN A 38 17.13 7.90 2.82
N ASN A 39 15.82 8.14 3.00
CA ASN A 39 15.14 9.30 2.40
C ASN A 39 15.05 10.51 3.34
N ASP A 40 15.95 10.66 4.32
CA ASP A 40 15.90 11.70 5.37
C ASP A 40 14.53 11.79 6.08
N LYS A 41 13.75 10.70 6.07
CA LYS A 41 12.45 10.63 6.75
C LYS A 41 12.72 10.40 8.23
N GLU A 42 12.08 11.20 9.08
CA GLU A 42 12.14 11.04 10.53
C GLU A 42 11.69 9.62 10.93
N GLU A 43 12.49 9.00 11.79
CA GLU A 43 12.20 7.72 12.42
C GLU A 43 10.88 7.85 13.21
N GLY A 44 9.78 7.32 12.67
CA GLY A 44 8.46 7.42 13.30
C GLY A 44 7.26 7.54 12.34
N GLU A 45 7.48 7.73 11.04
CA GLU A 45 6.37 7.80 10.07
C GLU A 45 5.66 6.44 9.90
N LEU A 46 4.38 6.38 10.29
CA LEU A 46 3.55 5.17 10.18
C LEU A 46 3.06 4.89 8.76
N ASP A 47 3.28 5.80 7.81
CA ASP A 47 2.94 5.61 6.41
C ASP A 47 3.94 6.28 5.47
N GLY A 48 4.01 5.81 4.22
CA GLY A 48 4.93 6.38 3.25
C GLY A 48 4.94 5.70 1.90
N LYS A 49 6.00 5.96 1.13
CA LYS A 49 6.14 5.53 -0.27
C LYS A 49 7.20 4.46 -0.39
N ILE A 50 6.89 3.40 -1.12
CA ILE A 50 7.86 2.37 -1.49
C ILE A 50 8.51 2.81 -2.79
N LYS A 51 9.83 2.98 -2.78
CA LYS A 51 10.63 3.36 -3.96
C LYS A 51 11.60 2.24 -4.32
N CYS A 52 11.81 2.01 -5.61
CA CYS A 52 12.80 1.05 -6.07
C CYS A 52 14.21 1.47 -5.61
N PRO A 53 14.99 0.58 -4.97
CA PRO A 53 16.33 0.92 -4.48
C PRO A 53 17.33 1.22 -5.61
N LYS A 54 17.07 0.76 -6.84
CA LYS A 54 17.96 0.96 -7.99
C LYS A 54 17.69 2.24 -8.78
N CYS A 55 16.42 2.56 -9.02
CA CYS A 55 16.04 3.68 -9.89
C CYS A 55 15.23 4.78 -9.17
N ASN A 56 14.98 4.62 -7.87
CA ASN A 56 14.19 5.54 -7.04
C ASN A 56 12.74 5.78 -7.54
N ALA A 57 12.27 4.98 -8.50
CA ALA A 57 10.92 5.06 -9.02
C ALA A 57 9.91 4.62 -7.96
N LYS A 58 8.77 5.29 -7.87
CA LYS A 58 7.69 4.92 -6.96
C LYS A 58 7.06 3.60 -7.40
N LEU A 59 7.21 2.56 -6.58
CA LEU A 59 6.60 1.25 -6.77
C LEU A 59 5.23 1.17 -6.08
N GLY A 60 5.07 1.87 -4.96
CA GLY A 60 3.86 1.77 -4.16
C GLY A 60 3.89 2.61 -2.89
N ASN A 61 3.16 2.16 -1.89
CA ASN A 61 3.01 2.82 -0.61
C ASN A 61 2.88 1.80 0.53
N TYR A 62 3.33 2.20 1.71
CA TYR A 62 3.15 1.42 2.93
C TYR A 62 2.31 2.22 3.95
N ASN A 63 1.60 1.50 4.82
CA ASN A 63 0.87 2.05 5.95
C ASN A 63 0.81 0.99 7.06
N TRP A 64 1.42 1.28 8.21
CA TRP A 64 1.49 0.42 9.37
C TRP A 64 0.13 0.22 10.05
N ALA A 65 -0.77 1.22 10.01
CA ALA A 65 -2.15 1.06 10.47
C ALA A 65 -2.98 0.19 9.50
N GLY A 66 -2.50 0.02 8.27
CA GLY A 66 -3.15 -0.75 7.21
C GLY A 66 -3.94 0.12 6.24
N MET A 67 -4.43 -0.50 5.17
CA MET A 67 -5.25 0.17 4.17
C MET A 67 -6.29 -0.78 3.58
N GLN A 68 -7.34 -0.19 3.00
CA GLN A 68 -8.32 -0.97 2.24
C GLN A 68 -7.81 -1.23 0.81
N CYS A 69 -7.77 -2.51 0.44
CA CYS A 69 -7.48 -2.96 -0.91
C CYS A 69 -8.59 -2.53 -1.89
N SER A 70 -8.29 -2.47 -3.20
CA SER A 70 -9.28 -2.23 -4.24
C SER A 70 -10.38 -3.31 -4.31
N CYS A 71 -10.11 -4.52 -3.82
CA CYS A 71 -11.12 -5.57 -3.65
C CYS A 71 -12.01 -5.39 -2.40
N GLY A 72 -11.74 -4.39 -1.57
CA GLY A 72 -12.49 -4.09 -0.35
C GLY A 72 -11.93 -4.71 0.93
N THR A 73 -11.00 -5.68 0.83
CA THR A 73 -10.35 -6.29 2.00
C THR A 73 -9.44 -5.29 2.72
N TRP A 74 -9.50 -5.26 4.05
CA TRP A 74 -8.59 -4.48 4.88
C TRP A 74 -7.30 -5.27 5.11
N ILE A 75 -6.15 -4.65 4.86
CA ILE A 75 -4.82 -5.27 5.00
C ILE A 75 -4.00 -4.49 6.02
N THR A 76 -3.49 -5.16 7.07
CA THR A 76 -2.61 -4.57 8.09
C THR A 76 -1.49 -5.55 8.47
N PRO A 77 -0.21 -5.11 8.50
CA PRO A 77 0.27 -3.84 7.96
C PRO A 77 0.19 -3.86 6.43
N SER A 78 -0.06 -2.70 5.82
CA SER A 78 -0.23 -2.63 4.38
C SER A 78 1.06 -2.20 3.70
N PHE A 79 1.74 -3.11 3.00
CA PHE A 79 2.81 -2.78 2.06
C PHE A 79 2.32 -3.08 0.65
N ALA A 80 1.79 -2.06 -0.02
CA ALA A 80 1.14 -2.20 -1.31
C ALA A 80 2.08 -1.77 -2.44
N ILE A 81 2.34 -2.68 -3.38
CA ILE A 81 3.14 -2.44 -4.59
C ILE A 81 2.20 -2.50 -5.80
N HIS A 82 2.20 -1.48 -6.65
CA HIS A 82 1.33 -1.46 -7.83
C HIS A 82 1.79 -2.46 -8.88
N ARG A 83 0.86 -3.28 -9.38
CA ARG A 83 1.15 -4.30 -10.40
C ARG A 83 1.64 -3.69 -11.71
N GLU A 84 1.16 -2.49 -12.04
CA GLU A 84 1.60 -1.76 -13.25
C GLU A 84 3.06 -1.30 -13.19
N LYS A 85 3.72 -1.41 -12.04
CA LYS A 85 5.10 -0.98 -11.82
C LYS A 85 6.08 -2.15 -11.69
N VAL A 86 5.60 -3.39 -11.68
CA VAL A 86 6.39 -4.59 -11.43
C VAL A 86 5.86 -5.77 -12.26
N ASP A 87 6.74 -6.39 -13.04
CA ASP A 87 6.45 -7.62 -13.78
C ASP A 87 6.55 -8.87 -12.88
N GLU A 88 5.88 -9.96 -13.28
CA GLU A 88 5.90 -11.27 -12.61
C GLU A 88 7.14 -12.11 -12.93
#